data_AF-A0A6B3ICQ7-F1
#
_entry.id   AF-A0A6B3ICQ7-F1
#
_cell.length_a   1.000
_cell.length_b   1.000
_cell.length_c   1.000
_cell.angle_alpha   90.00
_cell.angle_beta   90.00
_cell.angle_gamma   90.00
#
_symmetry.space_group_name_H-M   'P 1'
#
loop_
_entity.id
_entity.type
_entity.pdbx_description
1 polymer ?
#
loop_
_entity_poly.entity_id
_entity_poly.type
_entity_poly.pdbx_seq_one_letter_code
_entity_poly.pdbx_strand_id
1 'polypeptide(L)'
;GLTERMIEALPAILSGRTKATAVMFPGGSFELVEPAYRGNATADYFNDVTAGAVRAEADARRDGIRLLEIGAGTGSTSERVFAQLKGRDLAEYRYTDVSKAFLIDAER
;
A
#
# COMPACT_ATOMS: atom_id res chain seq x y z
N GLY A 1 17.69 -2.33 9.26
CA GLY A 1 16.37 -2.34 8.62
C GLY A 1 15.30 -1.96 9.63
N LEU A 2 14.03 -2.07 9.25
CA LEU A 2 12.91 -1.80 10.16
C LEU A 2 12.97 -2.68 11.41
N THR A 3 13.22 -3.98 11.24
CA THR A 3 13.27 -4.97 12.32
C THR A 3 14.26 -4.59 13.42
N GLU A 4 15.51 -4.26 13.06
CA GLU A 4 16.54 -3.91 14.03
C GLU A 4 16.14 -2.65 14.83
N ARG A 5 15.64 -1.62 14.15
CA ARG A 5 15.18 -0.38 14.81
C ARG A 5 14.01 -0.63 15.76
N MET A 6 13.07 -1.51 15.37
CA MET A 6 11.93 -1.85 16.22
C MET A 6 12.35 -2.64 17.45
N ILE A 7 13.31 -3.55 17.32
CA ILE A 7 13.86 -4.32 18.45
C ILE A 7 14.60 -3.38 19.41
N GLU A 8 15.44 -2.49 18.90
CA GLU A 8 16.18 -1.52 19.71
C GLU A 8 15.23 -0.58 20.48
N ALA A 9 14.15 -0.12 19.85
CA ALA A 9 13.17 0.78 20.46
C ALA A 9 12.16 0.07 21.38
N LEU A 10 12.13 -1.27 21.39
CA LEU A 10 11.09 -2.05 22.06
C LEU A 10 10.89 -1.68 23.54
N PRO A 11 11.94 -1.49 24.37
CA PRO A 11 11.73 -1.09 25.77
C PRO A 11 11.06 0.29 25.92
N ALA A 12 11.36 1.24 25.03
CA ALA A 12 10.75 2.57 25.04
C ALA A 12 9.29 2.53 24.53
N ILE A 13 9.01 1.66 23.56
CA ILE A 13 7.65 1.42 23.06
C ILE A 13 6.78 0.80 24.15
N LEU A 14 7.25 -0.29 24.77
CA LEU A 14 6.48 -1.02 25.80
C LEU A 14 6.25 -0.20 27.06
N SER A 15 7.15 0.74 27.38
CA SER A 15 6.98 1.68 28.49
C SER A 15 6.17 2.93 28.14
N GLY A 16 5.70 3.06 26.88
CA GLY A 16 4.93 4.20 26.41
C GLY A 16 5.73 5.49 26.20
N ARG A 17 7.05 5.47 26.37
CA ARG A 17 7.92 6.64 26.14
C ARG A 17 8.02 7.03 24.67
N THR A 18 7.83 6.07 23.77
CA THR A 18 7.88 6.26 22.32
C THR A 18 6.72 5.56 21.65
N LYS A 19 6.06 6.20 20.68
CA LYS A 19 5.06 5.53 19.84
C LYS A 19 5.76 4.65 18.80
N ALA A 20 5.29 3.42 18.60
CA ALA A 20 5.80 2.52 17.56
C ALA A 20 5.80 3.18 16.16
N THR A 21 4.74 3.92 15.84
CA THR A 21 4.62 4.66 14.58
C THR A 21 5.71 5.71 14.38
N ALA A 22 6.22 6.33 15.45
CA ALA A 22 7.33 7.28 15.33
C ALA A 22 8.66 6.59 14.96
N VAL A 23 8.79 5.30 15.26
CA VAL A 23 9.95 4.48 14.89
C VAL A 23 9.79 3.92 13.49
N MET A 24 8.57 3.50 13.13
CA MET A 24 8.25 2.98 11.79
C MET A 24 8.33 4.06 10.71
N PHE A 25 7.92 5.30 11.03
CA PHE A 25 7.81 6.42 10.09
C PHE A 25 8.67 7.62 10.54
N PRO A 26 10.00 7.52 10.52
CA PRO A 26 10.88 8.61 10.95
C PRO A 26 10.67 9.83 10.04
N GLY A 27 10.35 10.98 10.65
CA GLY A 27 10.02 12.20 9.89
C GLY A 27 8.76 12.06 9.00
N GLY A 28 7.93 11.05 9.24
CA GLY A 28 6.78 10.73 8.40
C GLY A 28 7.10 9.99 7.10
N SER A 29 8.36 9.55 6.91
CA SER A 29 8.78 8.81 5.70
C SER A 29 8.32 7.35 5.72
N PHE A 30 7.98 6.83 4.54
CA PHE A 30 7.59 5.43 4.32
C PHE A 30 8.77 4.52 3.93
N GLU A 31 9.95 5.06 3.66
CA GLU A 31 11.11 4.33 3.14
C GLU A 31 11.50 3.10 3.99
N LEU A 32 11.32 3.16 5.32
CA LEU A 32 11.65 2.02 6.20
C LEU A 32 10.64 0.87 6.09
N VAL A 33 9.39 1.16 5.78
CA VAL A 33 8.32 0.15 5.75
C VAL A 33 8.04 -0.37 4.34
N GLU A 34 8.30 0.42 3.31
CA GLU A 34 8.08 0.06 1.91
C GLU A 34 8.63 -1.31 1.51
N PRO A 35 9.87 -1.71 1.89
CA PRO A 35 10.42 -3.00 1.50
C PRO A 35 9.62 -4.21 2.00
N ALA A 36 8.80 -4.05 3.04
CA ALA A 36 7.91 -5.11 3.51
C ALA A 36 6.73 -5.34 2.55
N TYR A 37 6.30 -4.31 1.82
CA TYR A 37 5.11 -4.31 0.97
C TYR A 37 5.40 -4.29 -0.54
N ARG A 38 6.64 -3.98 -0.95
CA ARG A 38 7.08 -3.91 -2.35
C ARG A 38 8.56 -4.26 -2.45
N GLY A 39 9.00 -4.78 -3.60
CA GLY A 39 10.42 -5.02 -3.88
C GLY A 39 10.96 -6.28 -3.20
N ASN A 40 10.06 -7.13 -2.71
CA ASN A 40 10.37 -8.49 -2.29
C ASN A 40 9.49 -9.48 -3.05
N ALA A 41 10.04 -10.65 -3.36
CA ALA A 41 9.42 -11.63 -4.26
C ALA A 41 8.01 -12.05 -3.82
N THR A 42 7.79 -12.17 -2.51
CA THR A 42 6.48 -12.58 -1.96
C THR A 42 5.43 -11.49 -2.15
N ALA A 43 5.73 -10.26 -1.73
CA ALA A 43 4.80 -9.14 -1.86
C ALA A 43 4.52 -8.81 -3.32
N ASP A 44 5.55 -8.78 -4.16
CA ASP A 44 5.41 -8.50 -5.58
C ASP A 44 4.54 -9.56 -6.28
N TYR A 45 4.75 -10.84 -5.97
CA TYR A 45 3.90 -11.92 -6.49
C TYR A 45 2.42 -11.73 -6.13
N PHE A 46 2.10 -11.48 -4.87
CA PHE A 46 0.70 -11.31 -4.45
C PHE A 46 0.06 -10.02 -4.94
N ASN A 47 0.85 -8.95 -5.12
CA ASN A 47 0.39 -7.73 -5.78
C ASN A 47 0.01 -8.02 -7.24
N ASP A 48 0.84 -8.78 -7.97
CA ASP A 48 0.57 -9.15 -9.36
C ASP A 48 -0.65 -10.09 -9.48
N VAL A 49 -0.80 -11.06 -8.57
CA VAL A 49 -2.00 -11.94 -8.52
C VAL A 49 -3.27 -11.13 -8.30
N THR A 50 -3.25 -10.21 -7.33
CA THR A 50 -4.40 -9.34 -7.04
C THR A 50 -4.76 -8.48 -8.26
N ALA A 51 -3.76 -7.86 -8.88
CA ALA A 51 -3.97 -7.03 -10.07
C ALA A 51 -4.50 -7.84 -11.27
N GLY A 52 -4.04 -9.07 -11.45
CA GLY A 52 -4.56 -10.00 -12.45
C GLY A 52 -6.02 -10.38 -12.21
N ALA A 53 -6.40 -10.65 -10.96
CA ALA A 53 -7.80 -10.93 -10.61
C ALA A 53 -8.71 -9.73 -10.89
N VAL A 54 -8.27 -8.52 -10.50
CA VAL A 54 -8.99 -7.28 -10.81
C VAL A 54 -9.15 -7.07 -12.30
N ARG A 55 -8.10 -7.36 -13.09
CA ARG A 55 -8.15 -7.26 -14.55
C ARG A 55 -9.15 -8.25 -15.17
N ALA A 56 -9.16 -9.50 -14.70
CA ALA A 56 -10.11 -10.50 -15.19
C ALA A 56 -11.57 -10.07 -14.95
N GLU A 57 -11.86 -9.54 -13.75
CA GLU A 57 -13.19 -8.99 -13.41
C GLU A 57 -13.55 -7.75 -14.24
N ALA A 58 -12.57 -6.89 -14.51
CA ALA A 58 -12.75 -5.73 -15.37
C ALA A 58 -13.08 -6.10 -16.82
N ASP A 59 -12.44 -7.14 -17.37
CA ASP A 59 -12.66 -7.59 -18.74
C ASP A 59 -13.99 -8.31 -18.92
N ALA A 60 -14.54 -8.92 -17.85
CA ALA A 60 -15.88 -9.50 -17.86
C ALA A 60 -17.01 -8.45 -17.93
N ARG A 61 -16.70 -7.17 -17.68
CA ARG A 61 -17.68 -6.07 -17.71
C ARG A 61 -17.68 -5.35 -19.06
N ARG A 62 -18.88 -5.09 -19.58
CA ARG A 62 -19.06 -4.38 -20.85
C ARG A 62 -18.96 -2.86 -20.71
N ASP A 63 -19.40 -2.33 -19.59
CA ASP A 63 -19.42 -0.91 -19.29
C ASP A 63 -18.20 -0.49 -18.46
N GLY A 64 -18.00 0.82 -18.33
CA GLY A 64 -16.96 1.40 -17.47
C GLY A 64 -17.04 0.91 -16.02
N ILE A 65 -15.89 0.78 -15.39
CA ILE A 65 -15.75 0.22 -14.04
C ILE A 65 -15.45 1.30 -13.00
N ARG A 66 -15.93 1.12 -11.78
CA ARG A 66 -15.60 1.94 -10.60
C ARG A 66 -15.02 1.05 -9.53
N LEU A 67 -13.83 1.38 -9.05
CA LEU A 67 -13.09 0.60 -8.06
C LEU A 67 -12.96 1.37 -6.75
N LEU A 68 -12.95 0.64 -5.64
CA LEU A 68 -12.65 1.11 -4.29
C LEU A 68 -11.58 0.20 -3.70
N GLU A 69 -10.47 0.77 -3.27
CA GLU A 69 -9.43 0.08 -2.52
C GLU A 69 -9.51 0.48 -1.05
N ILE A 70 -9.60 -0.51 -0.16
CA ILE A 70 -9.70 -0.32 1.29
C ILE A 70 -8.34 -0.64 1.92
N GLY A 71 -7.76 0.32 2.64
CA GLY A 71 -6.47 0.12 3.30
C GLY A 71 -5.33 0.04 2.28
N ALA A 72 -5.32 0.98 1.34
CA ALA A 72 -4.38 0.98 0.21
C ALA A 72 -2.91 1.23 0.65
N GLY A 73 -2.69 1.76 1.86
CA GLY A 73 -1.38 1.78 2.50
C GLY A 73 -0.30 2.46 1.65
N THR A 74 0.76 1.74 1.30
CA THR A 74 1.88 2.26 0.49
C THR A 74 1.59 2.30 -1.02
N GLY A 75 0.36 1.98 -1.44
CA GLY A 75 -0.04 1.96 -2.84
C GLY A 75 0.57 0.85 -3.71
N SER A 76 1.24 -0.13 -3.09
CA SER A 76 1.97 -1.19 -3.81
C SER A 76 1.06 -2.04 -4.69
N THR A 77 -0.13 -2.37 -4.21
CA THR A 77 -1.14 -3.09 -4.99
C THR A 77 -1.77 -2.17 -6.03
N SER A 78 -2.09 -0.92 -5.67
CA SER A 78 -2.69 0.08 -6.55
C SER A 78 -1.87 0.29 -7.82
N GLU A 79 -0.54 0.42 -7.72
CA GLU A 79 0.36 0.56 -8.87
C GLU A 79 0.22 -0.60 -9.87
N ARG A 80 0.17 -1.84 -9.37
CA ARG A 80 0.01 -3.03 -10.22
C ARG A 80 -1.36 -3.06 -10.88
N VAL A 81 -2.41 -2.69 -10.13
CA VAL A 81 -3.77 -2.58 -10.65
C VAL A 81 -3.84 -1.53 -11.76
N PHE A 82 -3.28 -0.34 -11.56
CA PHE A 82 -3.24 0.70 -12.58
C PHE A 82 -2.50 0.26 -13.84
N ALA A 83 -1.37 -0.43 -13.68
CA ALA A 83 -0.62 -0.97 -14.81
C ALA A 83 -1.45 -2.00 -15.61
N GLN A 84 -2.12 -2.93 -14.93
CA GLN A 84 -2.93 -3.98 -15.56
C GLN A 84 -4.22 -3.46 -16.21
N LEU A 85 -4.81 -2.39 -15.67
CA LEU A 85 -6.04 -1.79 -16.19
C LEU A 85 -5.80 -0.77 -17.33
N LYS A 86 -4.55 -0.52 -17.75
CA LYS A 86 -4.27 0.34 -18.90
C LYS A 86 -5.10 -0.08 -20.12
N GLY A 87 -5.84 0.87 -20.69
CA GLY A 87 -6.71 0.65 -21.86
C GLY A 87 -8.12 0.15 -21.54
N ARG A 88 -8.49 -0.05 -20.27
CA ARG A 88 -9.89 -0.25 -19.86
C ARG A 88 -10.55 1.06 -19.49
N ASP A 89 -11.87 1.10 -19.65
CA ASP A 89 -12.70 2.24 -19.25
C ASP A 89 -12.88 2.24 -17.72
N LEU A 90 -12.03 2.98 -17.04
CA LEU A 90 -12.03 3.15 -15.58
C LEU A 90 -12.66 4.50 -15.25
N ALA A 91 -13.94 4.48 -14.88
CA ALA A 91 -14.71 5.68 -14.55
C ALA A 91 -14.29 6.30 -13.20
N GLU A 92 -13.92 5.47 -12.22
CA GLU A 92 -13.45 5.93 -10.91
C GLU A 92 -12.51 4.89 -10.29
N TYR A 93 -11.45 5.37 -9.64
CA TYR A 93 -10.68 4.59 -8.68
C TYR A 93 -10.61 5.35 -7.36
N ARG A 94 -11.19 4.81 -6.30
CA ARG A 94 -11.19 5.41 -4.98
C ARG A 94 -10.14 4.74 -4.10
N TYR A 95 -9.03 5.44 -3.91
CA TYR A 95 -7.97 5.07 -2.98
C TYR A 95 -8.37 5.48 -1.56
N THR A 96 -8.40 4.54 -0.60
CA THR A 96 -8.78 4.86 0.78
C THR A 96 -7.85 4.22 1.80
N ASP A 97 -7.61 4.95 2.88
CA ASP A 97 -6.87 4.49 4.04
C ASP A 97 -7.38 5.22 5.30
N VAL A 98 -7.29 4.57 6.46
CA VAL A 98 -7.61 5.20 7.75
C VAL A 98 -6.55 6.22 8.16
N SER A 99 -5.30 5.99 7.75
CA SER A 99 -4.18 6.87 8.02
C SER A 99 -4.08 7.92 6.93
N LYS A 100 -4.25 9.19 7.32
CA LYS A 100 -4.05 10.33 6.42
C LYS A 100 -2.64 10.41 5.83
N ALA A 101 -1.64 9.83 6.51
CA ALA A 101 -0.26 9.87 6.03
C ALA A 101 -0.12 9.14 4.69
N PHE A 102 -0.77 7.97 4.52
CA PHE A 102 -0.78 7.22 3.27
C PHE A 102 -1.55 7.95 2.16
N LEU A 103 -2.65 8.65 2.50
CA LEU A 103 -3.39 9.43 1.53
C LEU A 103 -2.59 10.63 1.00
N ILE A 104 -1.86 11.33 1.88
CA ILE A 104 -1.01 12.46 1.49
C ILE A 104 0.17 11.99 0.63
N ASP A 105 0.72 10.81 0.93
CA ASP A 105 1.82 10.23 0.16
C ASP A 105 1.37 9.81 -1.24
N ALA A 106 0.19 9.18 -1.35
CA ALA A 106 -0.39 8.76 -2.63
C ALA A 106 -0.75 9.90 -3.58
N GLU A 107 -0.88 11.14 -3.09
CA GLU A 107 -1.12 12.34 -3.91
C GLU A 107 0.16 12.97 -4.48
N ARG A 108 1.35 12.49 -4.11
CA ARG A 108 2.64 13.01 -4.61
C ARG A 108 3.01 12.43 -5.96
#